data_AF-U2IRM4-F1
#
_entry.id   AF-U2IRM4-F1
#
_cell.length_a   1.000
_cell.length_b   1.000
_cell.length_c   1.000
_cell.angle_alpha   90.00
_cell.angle_beta   90.00
_cell.angle_gamma   90.00
#
_symmetry.space_group_name_H-M   'P 1'
#
loop_
_entity.id
_entity.type
_entity.pdbx_description
1 polymer ?
#
loop_
_entity_poly.entity_id
_entity_poly.type
_entity_poly.pdbx_seq_one_letter_code
_entity_poly.pdbx_strand_id
1 'polypeptide(L)'
;MLKVAKFKKFSIVLHNKDSFEACLKDEFEDSNYHEFDTEKFESIDEGRIYISETVENSVEWIDELNTYTSDSLKKDEYKNRSNKAVLMLKFSDKIFSFIYGYGRTMLKDSTIKKNFGLRTAINLISEESIKSVNTLNISSDFIDTQRQAFGSVK
;
A
#
# COMPACT_ATOMS: atom_id res chain seq x y z
N MET A 1 24.02 -16.94 -24.02
CA MET A 1 23.17 -17.05 -22.80
C MET A 1 22.64 -15.65 -22.46
N LEU A 2 21.40 -15.35 -22.83
CA LEU A 2 20.77 -14.05 -22.57
C LEU A 2 20.50 -13.90 -21.07
N LYS A 3 21.07 -12.87 -20.43
CA LYS A 3 20.72 -12.50 -19.05
C LYS A 3 19.25 -12.07 -19.05
N VAL A 4 18.38 -12.90 -18.48
CA VAL A 4 17.00 -12.51 -18.20
C VAL A 4 17.05 -11.35 -17.21
N ALA A 5 16.57 -10.17 -17.63
CA ALA A 5 16.46 -9.01 -16.76
C ALA A 5 15.54 -9.36 -15.58
N LYS A 6 16.08 -9.32 -14.35
CA LYS A 6 15.28 -9.50 -13.15
C LYS A 6 14.48 -8.22 -12.90
N PHE A 7 13.19 -8.25 -13.22
CA PHE A 7 12.27 -7.17 -12.86
C PHE A 7 12.03 -7.17 -11.35
N LYS A 8 12.24 -6.02 -10.70
CA LYS A 8 11.85 -5.80 -9.29
C LYS A 8 10.60 -4.93 -9.25
N LYS A 9 9.58 -5.42 -8.54
CA LYS A 9 8.34 -4.66 -8.29
C LYS A 9 8.49 -3.90 -6.99
N PHE A 10 8.26 -2.59 -7.03
CA PHE A 10 8.23 -1.74 -5.85
C PHE A 10 6.84 -1.13 -5.70
N SER A 11 6.38 -0.99 -4.45
CA SER A 11 5.24 -0.15 -4.11
C SER A 11 5.79 1.16 -3.58
N ILE A 12 5.47 2.25 -4.27
CA ILE A 12 6.00 3.59 -3.99
C ILE A 12 4.83 4.53 -3.79
N VAL A 13 4.88 5.36 -2.75
CA VAL A 13 3.90 6.41 -2.48
C VAL A 13 4.61 7.75 -2.27
N LEU A 14 3.92 8.83 -2.65
CA LEU A 14 4.37 10.21 -2.44
C LEU A 14 3.57 10.83 -1.29
N HIS A 15 4.25 11.51 -0.38
CA HIS A 15 3.64 12.18 0.76
C HIS A 15 3.38 13.67 0.51
N ASN A 16 2.43 14.24 1.26
CA ASN A 16 2.09 15.67 1.28
C ASN A 16 2.71 16.41 2.50
N LYS A 17 3.54 15.71 3.28
CA LYS A 17 4.31 16.24 4.41
C LYS A 17 5.78 16.39 4.05
N ASP A 18 6.50 17.11 4.91
CA ASP A 18 7.88 17.55 4.78
C ASP A 18 8.85 16.89 5.78
N SER A 19 8.32 16.25 6.83
CA SER A 19 9.07 15.39 7.76
C SER A 19 8.65 13.92 7.67
N PHE A 20 9.59 13.01 7.99
CA PHE A 20 9.36 11.57 7.91
C PHE A 20 8.42 11.07 9.02
N GLU A 21 8.58 11.59 10.23
CA GLU A 21 7.78 11.26 11.41
C GLU A 21 6.31 11.59 11.16
N ALA A 22 6.02 12.75 10.56
CA ALA A 22 4.67 13.15 10.25
C ALA A 22 3.97 12.22 9.24
N CYS A 23 4.73 11.41 8.49
CA CYS A 23 4.20 10.42 7.55
C CYS A 23 3.90 9.06 8.21
N LEU A 24 4.47 8.79 9.38
CA LEU A 24 4.28 7.55 10.13
C LEU A 24 3.04 7.66 11.03
N LYS A 25 2.38 6.52 11.29
CA LYS A 25 1.33 6.47 12.32
C LYS A 25 1.94 6.70 13.70
N ASP A 26 1.13 7.21 14.62
CA ASP A 26 1.55 7.60 15.97
C ASP A 26 2.31 6.46 16.69
N GLU A 27 1.89 5.20 16.51
CA GLU A 27 2.55 4.01 17.07
C GLU A 27 3.97 3.75 16.53
N PHE A 28 4.36 4.40 15.43
CA PHE A 28 5.67 4.25 14.80
C PHE A 28 6.50 5.54 14.76
N GLU A 29 5.99 6.67 15.27
CA GLU A 29 6.72 7.96 15.20
C GLU A 29 8.06 7.90 15.92
N ASP A 30 8.11 7.23 17.08
CA ASP A 30 9.32 7.04 17.89
C ASP A 30 10.09 5.76 17.52
N SER A 31 9.79 5.12 16.38
CA SER A 31 10.50 3.91 15.95
C SER A 31 11.95 4.23 15.59
N ASN A 32 12.85 3.35 16.04
CA ASN A 32 14.25 3.37 15.58
C ASN A 32 14.30 3.21 14.05
N TYR A 33 15.27 3.88 13.44
CA TYR A 33 15.51 3.81 12.01
C TYR A 33 16.99 3.56 11.71
N HIS A 34 17.26 3.06 10.51
CA HIS A 34 18.60 3.02 9.94
C HIS A 34 18.75 4.15 8.93
N GLU A 35 19.90 4.81 8.95
CA GLU A 35 20.21 5.86 7.98
C GLU A 35 20.40 5.28 6.57
N PHE A 36 19.91 6.01 5.58
CA PHE A 36 20.15 5.69 4.19
C PHE A 36 21.50 6.25 3.74
N ASP A 37 22.26 5.44 3.02
CA ASP A 37 23.55 5.83 2.45
C ASP A 37 23.33 6.75 1.23
N THR A 38 23.37 8.06 1.46
CA THR A 38 23.19 9.10 0.43
C THR A 38 24.41 9.22 -0.48
N GLU A 39 25.61 8.82 -0.05
CA GLU A 39 26.83 8.88 -0.89
C GLU A 39 26.71 7.98 -2.13
N LYS A 40 25.90 6.92 -2.05
CA LYS A 40 25.61 6.04 -3.18
C LYS A 40 24.61 6.63 -4.18
N PHE A 41 23.93 7.72 -3.84
CA PHE A 41 22.81 8.26 -4.63
C PHE A 41 22.81 9.80 -4.59
N GLU A 42 23.54 10.43 -5.52
CA GLU A 42 23.75 11.90 -5.59
C GLU A 42 22.46 12.75 -5.58
N SER A 43 21.33 12.17 -5.97
CA SER A 43 20.06 12.90 -6.07
C SER A 43 19.22 12.88 -4.78
N ILE A 44 19.57 12.08 -3.78
CA ILE A 44 18.77 11.91 -2.56
C ILE A 44 19.31 12.78 -1.44
N ASP A 45 18.45 13.66 -0.90
CA ASP A 45 18.82 14.63 0.13
C ASP A 45 18.96 13.96 1.50
N GLU A 46 18.02 13.08 1.84
CA GLU A 46 17.96 12.37 3.12
C GLU A 46 17.20 11.05 2.92
N GLY A 47 17.49 10.03 3.72
CA GLY A 47 16.66 8.83 3.76
C GLY A 47 16.75 8.06 5.06
N ARG A 48 15.67 7.35 5.40
CA ARG A 48 15.54 6.56 6.62
C ARG A 48 14.83 5.25 6.34
N ILE A 49 15.31 4.18 6.97
CA ILE A 49 14.75 2.84 6.87
C ILE A 49 14.11 2.48 8.20
N TYR A 50 12.79 2.36 8.22
CA TYR A 50 12.01 1.93 9.37
C TYR A 50 11.70 0.45 9.24
N ILE A 51 11.99 -0.33 10.28
CA ILE A 51 11.67 -1.75 10.35
C ILE A 51 10.92 -1.99 11.66
N SER A 52 9.69 -2.49 11.56
CA SER A 52 8.92 -2.91 12.73
C SER A 52 9.35 -4.30 13.15
N GLU A 53 9.30 -4.57 14.45
CA GLU A 53 9.38 -5.93 14.96
C GLU A 53 8.31 -6.82 14.34
N THR A 54 8.69 -8.07 14.08
CA THR A 54 7.81 -9.07 13.49
C THR A 54 6.85 -9.59 14.56
N VAL A 55 5.56 -9.30 14.39
CA VAL A 55 4.50 -9.82 15.25
C VAL A 55 3.94 -11.11 14.66
N GLU A 56 3.84 -12.15 15.49
CA GLU A 56 3.12 -13.38 15.19
C GLU A 56 1.74 -13.35 15.82
N ASN A 57 0.70 -13.43 14.99
CA ASN A 57 -0.69 -13.43 15.43
C ASN A 57 -1.36 -14.75 15.02
N SER A 58 -2.20 -15.31 15.89
CA SER A 58 -3.07 -16.42 15.50
C SER A 58 -4.07 -15.97 14.45
N VAL A 59 -4.37 -16.82 13.46
CA VAL A 59 -5.40 -16.50 12.46
C VAL A 59 -6.80 -16.51 13.10
N GLU A 60 -7.62 -15.50 12.81
CA GLU A 60 -8.96 -15.34 13.40
C GLU A 60 -9.99 -16.31 12.79
N TRP A 61 -9.88 -16.62 11.50
CA TRP A 61 -10.82 -17.48 10.79
C TRP A 61 -10.80 -18.94 11.28
N ILE A 62 -9.79 -19.37 12.04
CA ILE A 62 -9.72 -20.76 12.55
C ILE A 62 -10.85 -21.07 13.51
N ASP A 63 -11.26 -20.07 14.31
CA ASP A 63 -12.32 -20.23 15.29
C ASP A 63 -13.67 -20.44 14.57
N GLU A 64 -13.88 -19.71 13.46
CA GLU A 64 -15.06 -19.88 12.59
C GLU A 64 -15.05 -21.25 11.90
N LEU A 65 -13.93 -21.68 11.30
CA LEU A 65 -13.88 -22.98 10.62
C LEU A 65 -14.09 -24.16 11.56
N ASN A 66 -13.60 -24.07 12.80
CA ASN A 66 -13.85 -25.07 13.84
C ASN A 66 -15.34 -25.23 14.19
N THR A 67 -16.21 -24.27 13.85
CA THR A 67 -17.67 -24.42 14.00
C THR A 67 -18.31 -25.27 12.90
N TYR A 68 -17.69 -25.35 11.73
CA TYR A 68 -18.22 -26.07 10.56
C TYR A 68 -17.64 -27.47 10.38
N THR A 69 -16.53 -27.77 11.06
CA THR A 69 -15.85 -29.07 10.95
C THR A 69 -16.03 -29.92 12.21
N SER A 70 -16.08 -31.24 12.02
CA SER A 70 -16.00 -32.20 13.11
C SER A 70 -14.56 -32.44 13.58
N ASP A 71 -13.58 -31.96 12.81
CA ASP A 71 -12.15 -32.04 13.14
C ASP A 71 -11.73 -30.88 14.05
N SER A 72 -10.71 -31.09 14.89
CA SER A 72 -10.14 -30.03 15.72
C SER A 72 -8.95 -29.38 15.01
N LEU A 73 -9.16 -28.23 14.37
CA LEU A 73 -8.08 -27.44 13.78
C LEU A 73 -7.31 -26.69 14.89
N LYS A 74 -6.02 -27.00 15.06
CA LYS A 74 -5.18 -26.42 16.12
C LYS A 74 -4.73 -25.00 15.75
N LYS A 75 -5.15 -24.02 16.52
CA LYS A 75 -4.83 -22.59 16.33
C LYS A 75 -3.33 -22.30 16.27
N ASP A 76 -2.51 -23.03 17.03
CA ASP A 76 -1.05 -22.85 17.07
C ASP A 76 -0.34 -23.19 15.75
N GLU A 77 -0.96 -24.00 14.89
CA GLU A 77 -0.38 -24.39 13.59
C GLU A 77 -0.59 -23.31 12.52
N TYR A 78 -1.48 -22.34 12.77
CA TYR A 78 -1.86 -21.31 11.80
C TYR A 78 -1.59 -19.91 12.38
N LYS A 79 -0.38 -19.41 12.13
CA LYS A 79 0.08 -18.08 12.56
C LYS A 79 0.38 -17.19 11.37
N ASN A 80 -0.10 -15.95 11.44
CA ASN A 80 0.29 -14.88 10.55
C ASN A 80 1.55 -14.21 11.09
N ARG A 81 2.58 -14.13 10.24
CA ARG A 81 3.80 -13.38 10.54
C ARG A 81 3.84 -12.11 9.69
N SER A 82 3.65 -10.95 10.31
CA SER A 82 3.68 -9.67 9.57
C SER A 82 5.07 -9.05 9.65
N ASN A 83 5.79 -9.00 8.53
CA ASN A 83 7.00 -8.20 8.41
C ASN A 83 6.65 -6.84 7.79
N LYS A 84 7.04 -5.76 8.45
CA LYS A 84 6.76 -4.40 7.99
C LYS A 84 8.07 -3.63 7.90
N ALA A 85 8.34 -3.05 6.74
CA ALA A 85 9.42 -2.09 6.58
C ALA A 85 9.05 -1.01 5.56
N VAL A 86 9.56 0.19 5.80
CA VAL A 86 9.43 1.33 4.89
C VAL A 86 10.78 2.00 4.74
N LEU A 87 11.22 2.19 3.50
CA LEU A 87 12.31 3.11 3.17
C LEU A 87 11.69 4.44 2.77
N MET A 88 12.00 5.50 3.52
CA MET A 88 11.59 6.85 3.22
C MET A 88 12.77 7.62 2.64
N LEU A 89 12.54 8.32 1.54
CA LEU A 89 13.55 9.14 0.85
C LEU A 89 13.02 10.55 0.66
N LYS A 90 13.86 11.55 0.90
CA LYS A 90 13.62 12.93 0.56
C LYS A 90 14.34 13.26 -0.74
N PHE A 91 13.58 13.73 -1.72
CA PHE A 91 14.06 14.14 -3.02
C PHE A 91 13.37 15.44 -3.42
N SER A 92 14.11 16.53 -3.61
CA SER A 92 13.57 17.83 -4.02
C SER A 92 12.41 18.31 -3.12
N ASP A 93 12.63 18.26 -1.80
CA ASP A 93 11.63 18.59 -0.77
C ASP A 93 10.33 17.77 -0.81
N LYS A 94 10.36 16.59 -1.44
CA LYS A 94 9.27 15.63 -1.45
C LYS A 94 9.69 14.34 -0.77
N ILE A 95 8.81 13.80 0.05
CA ILE A 95 9.02 12.53 0.73
C ILE A 95 8.34 11.41 -0.06
N PHE A 96 9.11 10.38 -0.39
CA PHE A 96 8.67 9.15 -1.02
C PHE A 96 8.87 7.98 -0.05
N SER A 97 7.92 7.05 -0.03
CA SER A 97 8.04 5.82 0.74
C SER A 97 8.00 4.60 -0.17
N PHE A 98 9.04 3.78 -0.07
CA PHE A 98 9.12 2.44 -0.63
C PHE A 98 8.61 1.45 0.42
N ILE A 99 7.57 0.71 0.05
CA ILE A 99 6.86 -0.16 0.97
C ILE A 99 7.34 -1.61 0.78
N TYR A 100 7.69 -2.25 1.88
CA TYR A 100 8.07 -3.66 1.95
C TYR A 100 7.14 -4.43 2.89
N GLY A 101 6.67 -5.59 2.44
CA GLY A 101 5.72 -6.41 3.20
C GLY A 101 4.47 -5.60 3.59
N TYR A 102 4.15 -5.61 4.89
CA TYR A 102 3.04 -4.86 5.46
C TYR A 102 3.39 -3.41 5.83
N GLY A 103 4.52 -2.86 5.34
CA GLY A 103 4.99 -1.50 5.65
C GLY A 103 3.96 -0.39 5.35
N ARG A 104 3.01 -0.62 4.44
CA ARG A 104 1.89 0.30 4.17
C ARG A 104 1.12 0.65 5.45
N THR A 105 1.01 -0.31 6.38
CA THR A 105 0.33 -0.15 7.66
C THR A 105 1.06 0.77 8.63
N MET A 106 2.34 1.06 8.40
CA MET A 106 3.14 2.00 9.19
C MET A 106 2.87 3.47 8.81
N LEU A 107 2.28 3.71 7.64
CA LEU A 107 2.10 5.05 7.09
C LEU A 107 0.71 5.63 7.41
N LYS A 108 0.65 6.94 7.67
CA LYS A 108 -0.60 7.70 7.77
C LYS A 108 -1.21 7.89 6.38
N ASP A 109 -2.38 7.29 6.15
CA ASP A 109 -3.10 7.38 4.87
C ASP A 109 -3.42 8.82 4.44
N SER A 110 -3.69 9.70 5.40
CA SER A 110 -3.95 11.12 5.18
C SER A 110 -2.76 11.87 4.58
N THR A 111 -1.55 11.32 4.71
CA THR A 111 -0.34 11.94 4.19
C THR A 111 -0.04 11.52 2.75
N ILE A 112 -0.64 10.43 2.26
CA ILE A 112 -0.33 9.89 0.94
C ILE A 112 -1.14 10.60 -0.12
N LYS A 113 -0.45 11.14 -1.12
CA LYS A 113 -1.09 11.76 -2.28
C LYS A 113 -1.80 10.71 -3.12
N LYS A 114 -3.12 10.84 -3.20
CA LYS A 114 -3.97 10.03 -4.07
C LYS A 114 -3.54 10.16 -5.53
N ASN A 115 -3.64 9.06 -6.26
CA ASN A 115 -3.38 8.98 -7.70
C ASN A 115 -1.97 9.41 -8.12
N PHE A 116 -0.98 9.40 -7.22
CA PHE A 116 0.41 9.72 -7.58
C PHE A 116 0.91 8.85 -8.73
N GLY A 117 0.83 7.53 -8.61
CA GLY A 117 1.29 6.61 -9.66
C GLY A 117 0.59 6.83 -11.01
N LEU A 118 -0.72 7.14 -10.98
CA LEU A 118 -1.48 7.48 -12.19
C LEU A 118 -1.00 8.80 -12.81
N ARG A 119 -0.84 9.85 -12.00
CA ARG A 119 -0.34 11.15 -12.46
C ARG A 119 1.06 11.03 -13.06
N THR A 120 1.94 10.24 -12.42
CA THR A 120 3.28 9.97 -12.95
C THR A 120 3.22 9.20 -14.26
N ALA A 121 2.37 8.17 -14.37
CA ALA A 121 2.20 7.43 -15.61
C ALA A 121 1.68 8.32 -16.75
N ILE A 122 0.69 9.17 -16.48
CA ILE A 122 0.17 10.15 -17.46
C ILE A 122 1.28 11.11 -17.90
N ASN A 123 2.08 11.64 -16.97
CA ASN A 123 3.16 12.56 -17.30
C ASN A 123 4.30 11.92 -18.10
N LEU A 124 4.45 10.59 -18.04
CA LEU A 124 5.44 9.84 -18.82
C LEU A 124 4.95 9.51 -20.24
N ILE A 125 3.65 9.57 -20.50
CA ILE A 125 3.04 9.35 -21.80
C ILE A 125 3.02 10.69 -22.54
N SER A 126 3.53 10.76 -23.77
CA SER A 126 3.49 12.00 -24.55
C SER A 126 2.05 12.42 -24.85
N GLU A 127 1.76 13.72 -24.85
CA GLU A 127 0.41 14.27 -25.11
C GLU A 127 -0.23 13.70 -26.39
N GLU A 128 0.58 13.39 -27.40
CA GLU A 128 0.18 12.82 -28.68
C GLU A 128 -0.38 11.39 -28.61
N SER A 129 -0.11 10.67 -27.52
CA SER A 129 -0.47 9.26 -27.36
C SER A 129 -1.67 9.02 -26.43
N ILE A 130 -2.19 10.08 -25.79
CA ILE A 130 -3.41 10.02 -24.98
C ILE A 130 -4.63 10.22 -25.89
N LYS A 131 -5.24 9.12 -26.34
CA LYS A 131 -6.44 9.16 -27.21
C LYS A 131 -7.75 9.40 -26.45
N SER A 132 -7.85 9.01 -25.17
CA SER A 132 -8.97 9.34 -24.27
C SER A 132 -8.67 8.88 -22.83
N VAL A 133 -9.23 9.58 -21.83
CA VAL A 133 -9.19 9.19 -20.41
C VAL A 133 -10.63 9.12 -19.89
N ASN A 134 -11.11 7.92 -19.54
CA ASN A 134 -12.41 7.74 -18.90
C ASN A 134 -12.27 7.82 -17.38
N THR A 135 -12.94 8.78 -16.75
CA THR A 135 -13.00 8.92 -15.28
C THR A 135 -14.46 8.81 -14.84
N LEU A 136 -14.78 7.78 -14.06
CA LEU A 136 -16.09 7.66 -13.42
C LEU A 136 -15.97 8.19 -11.98
N ASN A 137 -16.59 9.33 -11.70
CA ASN A 137 -16.77 9.82 -10.34
C ASN A 137 -18.12 9.32 -9.82
N ILE A 138 -18.11 8.30 -8.97
CA ILE A 138 -19.32 7.82 -8.29
C ILE A 138 -19.49 8.68 -7.03
N SER A 139 -20.39 9.67 -7.08
CA SER A 139 -20.85 10.43 -5.92
C SER A 139 -21.83 9.59 -5.07
N SER A 140 -22.01 9.98 -3.81
CA SER A 140 -22.61 9.17 -2.72
C SER A 140 -24.11 8.86 -2.82
N ASP A 141 -24.81 9.28 -3.88
CA ASP A 141 -26.25 9.01 -4.05
C ASP A 141 -26.49 8.11 -5.28
N PHE A 142 -25.78 6.99 -5.36
CA PHE A 142 -26.10 5.95 -6.33
C PHE A 142 -27.24 5.09 -5.80
N ILE A 143 -28.48 5.43 -6.18
CA ILE A 143 -29.64 4.55 -5.99
C ILE A 143 -29.90 3.81 -7.29
N ASP A 144 -29.49 2.55 -7.35
CA ASP A 144 -29.89 1.62 -8.40
C ASP A 144 -31.21 0.96 -8.01
N THR A 145 -32.30 1.33 -8.68
CA THR A 145 -33.63 0.74 -8.42
C THR A 145 -34.02 -0.16 -9.59
N GLN A 146 -33.80 -1.46 -9.43
CA GLN A 146 -34.34 -2.46 -10.35
C GLN A 146 -35.77 -2.84 -9.93
N ARG A 147 -36.79 -2.39 -10.66
CA ARG A 147 -38.17 -2.86 -10.52
C ARG A 147 -38.44 -3.97 -11.54
N GLN A 148 -38.73 -5.18 -11.06
CA GLN A 148 -39.30 -6.23 -11.90
C GLN A 148 -40.80 -6.31 -11.63
N ALA A 149 -41.61 -6.23 -12.69
CA ALA A 149 -43.04 -6.51 -12.63
C ALA A 149 -43.24 -7.98 -13.02
N PHE A 150 -43.70 -8.82 -12.09
CA PHE A 150 -44.20 -10.14 -12.41
C PHE A 150 -45.57 -9.99 -13.07
N GLY A 151 -45.62 -10.09 -14.40
CA GLY A 151 -46.87 -10.27 -15.12
C GLY A 151 -47.37 -11.69 -14.90
N SER A 152 -48.43 -11.87 -14.11
CA SER A 152 -49.16 -13.14 -14.08
C SER A 152 -49.80 -13.38 -15.44
N VAL A 153 -49.42 -14.46 -16.11
CA VAL A 153 -50.18 -15.00 -17.26
C VAL A 153 -50.76 -16.34 -16.82
N LYS A 154 -52.08 -16.44 -17.05
CA LYS A 154 -53.01 -17.51 -16.68
C LYS A 154 -52.53 -18.92 -16.99
#